data_AF-Q485H1-F1
#
_entry.id   AF-Q485H1-F1
#
_cell.length_a   1.000
_cell.length_b   1.000
_cell.length_c   1.000
_cell.angle_alpha   90.00
_cell.angle_beta   90.00
_cell.angle_gamma   90.00
#
_symmetry.space_group_name_H-M   'P 1'
#
loop_
_entity.id
_entity.type
_entity.pdbx_description
1 polymer ?
#
loop_
_entity_poly.entity_id
_entity_poly.type
_entity_poly.pdbx_seq_one_letter_code
_entity_poly.pdbx_strand_id
1 'polypeptide(L)'
;MAAELFFIYDSHCPWSYAATPLVNAVNQALPEVALNLWHCAYFSDADGENIITKQQIAQVKELSSVNFSPDYMSKLAQGKDSTLCANLMTWAVGKTPQQALGLLNALQTAHFSAGNDLSEPADLSDIIDEFKLSVPAKVINKTKLTTDAAAQVHEIYALQDIIGTQAIPALLLAIDDELILLNHNFYLEDPNAIIDAIKLELNKYS
;
A
#
# COMPACT_ATOMS: atom_id res chain seq x y z
N MET A 1 -4.10 13.06 22.63
CA MET A 1 -3.35 13.14 21.37
C MET A 1 -3.84 12.02 20.48
N ALA A 2 -4.38 12.38 19.32
CA ALA A 2 -4.67 11.41 18.28
C ALA A 2 -3.54 11.52 17.25
N ALA A 3 -2.90 10.41 16.95
CA ALA A 3 -1.87 10.34 15.91
C ALA A 3 -2.28 9.29 14.88
N GLU A 4 -2.13 9.64 13.61
CA GLU A 4 -2.52 8.78 12.50
C GLU A 4 -1.39 8.70 11.48
N LEU A 5 -1.08 7.50 11.01
CA LEU A 5 -0.14 7.28 9.92
C LEU A 5 -0.93 6.94 8.66
N PHE A 6 -0.89 7.84 7.68
CA PHE A 6 -1.39 7.59 6.34
C PHE A 6 -0.29 6.96 5.50
N PHE A 7 -0.59 5.79 4.93
CA PHE A 7 0.22 5.14 3.91
C PHE A 7 -0.52 5.24 2.59
N ILE A 8 -0.04 6.09 1.69
CA ILE A 8 -0.54 6.19 0.32
C ILE A 8 0.30 5.26 -0.55
N TYR A 9 -0.33 4.27 -1.17
CA TYR A 9 0.38 3.19 -1.83
C TYR A 9 -0.41 2.63 -3.01
N ASP A 10 0.25 1.79 -3.80
CA ASP A 10 -0.42 0.87 -4.71
C ASP A 10 0.09 -0.55 -4.47
N SER A 11 -0.82 -1.52 -4.45
CA SER A 11 -0.54 -2.94 -4.21
C SER A 11 0.45 -3.54 -5.21
N HIS A 12 0.51 -3.01 -6.44
CA HIS A 12 1.37 -3.48 -7.53
C HIS A 12 2.65 -2.64 -7.67
N CYS A 13 2.79 -1.56 -6.91
CA CYS A 13 3.99 -0.71 -6.94
C CYS A 13 5.14 -1.37 -6.16
N PRO A 14 6.31 -1.64 -6.78
CA PRO A 14 7.47 -2.22 -6.09
C PRO A 14 7.99 -1.36 -4.94
N TRP A 15 7.94 -0.03 -5.08
CA TRP A 15 8.34 0.88 -4.00
C TRP A 15 7.34 0.87 -2.84
N SER A 16 6.04 0.72 -3.13
CA SER A 16 5.04 0.54 -2.08
C SER A 16 5.28 -0.75 -1.31
N TYR A 17 5.62 -1.84 -1.99
CA TYR A 17 6.01 -3.09 -1.34
C TYR A 17 7.25 -2.94 -0.46
N ALA A 18 8.26 -2.19 -0.92
CA ALA A 18 9.45 -1.89 -0.13
C ALA A 18 9.15 -1.06 1.13
N ALA A 19 8.12 -0.21 1.10
CA ALA A 19 7.72 0.61 2.24
C ALA A 19 6.76 -0.09 3.23
N THR A 20 6.04 -1.15 2.83
CA THR A 20 5.13 -1.87 3.73
C THR A 20 5.79 -2.37 5.03
N PRO A 21 7.05 -2.88 5.03
CA PRO A 21 7.75 -3.21 6.28
C PRO A 21 7.84 -2.07 7.29
N LEU A 22 7.91 -0.81 6.83
CA LEU A 22 7.90 0.37 7.70
C LEU A 22 6.57 0.48 8.45
N VAL A 23 5.47 0.32 7.72
CA VAL A 23 4.10 0.37 8.27
C VAL A 23 3.86 -0.79 9.23
N ASN A 24 4.38 -1.98 8.93
CA ASN A 24 4.34 -3.13 9.83
C ASN A 24 5.08 -2.85 11.15
N ALA A 25 6.28 -2.26 11.07
CA ALA A 25 7.07 -1.91 12.25
C ALA A 25 6.34 -0.88 13.13
N VAL A 26 5.71 0.13 12.52
CA VAL A 26 4.90 1.12 13.24
C VAL A 26 3.69 0.47 13.91
N ASN A 27 2.90 -0.33 13.17
CA ASN A 27 1.73 -1.02 13.72
C ASN A 27 2.07 -1.86 14.97
N GLN A 28 3.24 -2.50 14.95
CA GLN A 28 3.69 -3.38 16.02
C GLN A 28 4.22 -2.58 17.23
N ALA A 29 4.99 -1.53 16.99
CA ALA A 29 5.69 -0.80 18.04
C ALA A 29 4.90 0.37 18.63
N LEU A 30 3.94 0.92 17.87
CA LEU A 30 3.14 2.09 18.21
C LEU A 30 1.64 1.82 17.93
N PRO A 31 1.02 0.84 18.61
CA PRO A 31 -0.39 0.49 18.38
C PRO A 31 -1.39 1.63 18.69
N GLU A 32 -0.93 2.68 19.38
CA GLU A 32 -1.68 3.92 19.60
C GLU A 32 -1.78 4.83 18.36
N VAL A 33 -0.90 4.65 17.37
CA VAL A 33 -0.94 5.39 16.09
C VAL A 33 -1.90 4.67 15.16
N ALA A 34 -3.02 5.30 14.83
CA ALA A 34 -4.01 4.70 13.94
C ALA A 34 -3.46 4.63 12.51
N LEU A 35 -3.72 3.52 11.81
CA LEU A 35 -3.26 3.34 10.44
C LEU A 35 -4.36 3.64 9.44
N ASN A 36 -4.03 4.47 8.46
CA ASN A 36 -4.85 4.77 7.29
C ASN A 36 -4.14 4.23 6.03
N LEU A 37 -4.63 3.10 5.50
CA LEU A 37 -4.07 2.46 4.30
C LEU A 37 -4.83 2.95 3.06
N TRP A 38 -4.21 3.85 2.30
CA TRP A 38 -4.83 4.55 1.17
C TRP A 38 -4.31 4.05 -0.17
N HIS A 39 -5.08 3.16 -0.80
CA HIS A 39 -4.72 2.64 -2.12
C HIS A 39 -5.03 3.68 -3.20
N CYS A 40 -4.00 4.20 -3.86
CA CYS A 40 -4.12 5.27 -4.87
C CYS A 40 -4.51 4.78 -6.27
N ALA A 41 -4.55 3.46 -6.49
CA ALA A 41 -5.01 2.86 -7.74
C ALA A 41 -4.19 3.35 -8.95
N TYR A 42 -2.90 3.60 -8.75
CA TYR A 42 -1.96 4.05 -9.78
C TYR A 42 -1.86 3.06 -10.94
N PHE A 43 -1.96 1.76 -10.62
CA PHE A 43 -1.96 0.70 -11.62
C PHE A 43 -3.36 0.35 -12.12
N SER A 44 -4.41 1.03 -11.67
CA SER A 44 -5.77 0.88 -12.18
C SER A 44 -5.97 1.88 -13.33
N ASP A 45 -6.71 1.52 -14.38
CA ASP A 45 -6.99 2.36 -15.57
C ASP A 45 -5.85 2.58 -16.60
N ALA A 46 -4.77 1.80 -16.60
CA ALA A 46 -3.93 1.73 -17.80
C ALA A 46 -4.39 0.58 -18.69
N ASP A 47 -4.56 0.85 -19.99
CA ASP A 47 -4.86 -0.12 -21.05
C ASP A 47 -3.75 -1.18 -21.25
N GLY A 48 -3.24 -1.79 -20.16
CA GLY A 48 -2.09 -2.68 -20.15
C GLY A 48 -0.73 -1.98 -20.28
N GLU A 49 -0.69 -0.65 -20.28
CA GLU A 49 0.55 0.11 -20.54
C GLU A 49 1.43 0.33 -19.30
N ASN A 50 0.92 0.05 -18.10
CA ASN A 50 1.68 0.20 -16.86
C ASN A 50 2.67 -0.96 -16.67
N ILE A 51 3.88 -0.79 -17.22
CA ILE A 51 4.95 -1.78 -17.19
C ILE A 51 6.00 -1.42 -16.13
N ILE A 52 6.39 -2.42 -15.34
CA ILE A 52 7.48 -2.31 -14.38
C ILE A 52 8.79 -2.76 -15.05
N THR A 53 9.79 -1.89 -15.03
CA THR A 53 11.08 -2.16 -15.66
C THR A 53 12.01 -2.97 -14.75
N LYS A 54 12.91 -3.75 -15.35
CA LYS A 54 13.99 -4.42 -14.61
C LYS A 54 14.88 -3.45 -13.83
N GLN A 55 15.07 -2.23 -14.35
CA GLN A 55 15.86 -1.19 -13.67
C GLN A 55 15.18 -0.73 -12.39
N GLN A 56 13.86 -0.49 -12.42
CA GLN A 56 13.11 -0.14 -11.21
C GLN A 56 13.22 -1.23 -10.15
N ILE A 57 13.08 -2.51 -10.53
CA ILE A 57 13.27 -3.62 -9.58
C ILE A 57 14.69 -3.67 -9.02
N ALA A 58 15.72 -3.44 -9.85
CA ALA A 58 17.10 -3.40 -9.39
C ALA A 58 17.32 -2.32 -8.34
N GLN A 59 16.78 -1.11 -8.55
CA GLN A 59 16.86 0.00 -7.60
C GLN A 59 16.15 -0.30 -6.29
N VAL A 60 14.95 -0.90 -6.35
CA VAL A 60 14.22 -1.30 -5.14
C VAL A 60 15.01 -2.32 -4.33
N LYS A 61 15.59 -3.32 -4.99
CA LYS A 61 16.41 -4.35 -4.32
C LYS A 61 17.71 -3.80 -3.74
N GLU A 62 18.27 -2.75 -4.33
CA GLU A 62 19.48 -2.10 -3.83
C GLU A 62 19.21 -1.32 -2.54
N LEU A 63 18.03 -0.69 -2.45
CA LEU A 63 17.68 0.24 -1.38
C LEU A 63 16.71 -0.34 -0.34
N SER A 64 16.40 -1.64 -0.40
CA SER A 64 15.48 -2.27 0.56
C SER A 64 15.76 -3.75 0.73
N SER A 65 15.15 -4.36 1.76
CA SER A 65 15.30 -5.78 2.06
C SER A 65 14.30 -6.70 1.34
N VAL A 66 13.44 -6.17 0.46
CA VAL A 66 12.38 -6.96 -0.16
C VAL A 66 12.88 -7.81 -1.33
N ASN A 67 12.20 -8.93 -1.55
CA ASN A 67 12.58 -9.90 -2.58
C ASN A 67 11.47 -10.05 -3.61
N PHE A 68 11.88 -10.41 -4.83
CA PHE A 68 10.98 -10.63 -5.97
C PHE A 68 11.22 -12.04 -6.51
N SER A 69 10.15 -12.80 -6.68
CA SER A 69 10.23 -14.19 -7.11
C SER A 69 10.62 -14.32 -8.60
N PRO A 70 11.23 -15.44 -9.02
CA PRO A 70 11.47 -15.70 -10.43
C PRO A 70 10.19 -15.61 -11.28
N ASP A 71 9.05 -16.08 -10.74
CA ASP A 71 7.75 -16.04 -11.41
C ASP A 71 7.28 -14.60 -11.65
N TYR A 72 7.36 -13.74 -10.63
CA TYR A 72 7.09 -12.31 -10.77
C TYR A 72 8.02 -11.67 -11.81
N MET A 73 9.33 -11.94 -11.70
CA MET A 73 10.35 -11.38 -12.60
C MET A 73 10.13 -11.79 -14.07
N SER A 74 9.60 -12.99 -14.32
CA SER A 74 9.30 -13.49 -15.68
C SER A 74 8.15 -12.73 -16.36
N LYS A 75 7.28 -12.10 -15.57
CA LYS A 75 6.08 -11.39 -16.03
C LYS A 75 6.21 -9.86 -16.02
N LEU A 76 7.41 -9.32 -15.77
CA LEU A 76 7.60 -7.86 -15.69
C LEU A 76 7.16 -7.08 -16.94
N ALA A 77 7.29 -7.70 -18.12
CA ALA A 77 6.90 -7.08 -19.39
C ALA A 77 5.38 -7.01 -19.59
N GLN A 78 4.59 -7.61 -18.71
CA GLN A 78 3.14 -7.55 -18.75
C GLN A 78 2.65 -6.33 -17.97
N GLY A 79 1.67 -5.63 -18.53
CA GLY A 79 0.99 -4.54 -17.84
C GLY A 79 0.41 -5.01 -16.51
N LYS A 80 0.47 -4.13 -15.50
CA LYS A 80 -0.12 -4.38 -14.19
C LYS A 80 -1.47 -3.69 -14.08
N ASP A 81 -2.40 -4.37 -13.42
CA ASP A 81 -3.74 -3.89 -13.13
C ASP A 81 -4.07 -4.11 -11.66
N SER A 82 -4.12 -3.03 -10.89
CA SER A 82 -4.42 -3.07 -9.45
C SER A 82 -5.90 -2.93 -9.12
N THR A 83 -6.80 -2.89 -10.10
CA THR A 83 -8.21 -2.50 -9.90
C THR A 83 -8.92 -3.34 -8.84
N LEU A 84 -8.73 -4.68 -8.88
CA LEU A 84 -9.30 -5.58 -7.89
C LEU A 84 -8.74 -5.33 -6.50
N CYS A 85 -7.42 -5.18 -6.38
CA CYS A 85 -6.76 -4.92 -5.11
C CYS A 85 -7.14 -3.55 -4.52
N ALA A 86 -7.26 -2.52 -5.36
CA ALA A 86 -7.73 -1.20 -4.95
C ALA A 86 -9.13 -1.28 -4.33
N ASN A 87 -10.07 -1.91 -5.05
CA ASN A 87 -11.44 -2.11 -4.56
C ASN A 87 -11.48 -2.90 -3.25
N LEU A 88 -10.76 -4.02 -3.19
CA LEU A 88 -10.71 -4.88 -2.01
C LEU A 88 -10.12 -4.14 -0.81
N MET A 89 -9.02 -3.41 -0.98
CA MET A 89 -8.35 -2.69 0.09
C MET A 89 -9.18 -1.52 0.62
N THR A 90 -9.81 -0.73 -0.26
CA THR A 90 -10.72 0.33 0.18
C THR A 90 -11.88 -0.24 1.00
N TRP A 91 -12.48 -1.35 0.55
CA TRP A 91 -13.53 -2.02 1.32
C TRP A 91 -13.01 -2.56 2.66
N ALA A 92 -11.83 -3.20 2.66
CA ALA A 92 -11.26 -3.83 3.85
C ALA A 92 -10.93 -2.80 4.93
N VAL A 93 -10.34 -1.66 4.56
CA VAL A 93 -10.06 -0.57 5.51
C VAL A 93 -11.37 -0.05 6.15
N GLY A 94 -12.44 0.09 5.37
CA GLY A 94 -13.72 0.57 5.88
C GLY A 94 -14.56 -0.45 6.67
N LYS A 95 -14.33 -1.76 6.49
CA LYS A 95 -15.15 -2.82 7.10
C LYS A 95 -14.43 -3.72 8.11
N THR A 96 -13.12 -3.87 7.95
CA THR A 96 -12.26 -4.74 8.76
C THR A 96 -10.88 -4.09 8.95
N PRO A 97 -10.81 -2.88 9.53
CA PRO A 97 -9.56 -2.11 9.63
C PRO A 97 -8.45 -2.87 10.38
N GLN A 98 -8.82 -3.68 11.38
CA GLN A 98 -7.86 -4.50 12.14
C GLN A 98 -7.17 -5.59 11.31
N GLN A 99 -7.77 -6.02 10.19
CA GLN A 99 -7.17 -7.02 9.30
C GLN A 99 -6.58 -6.41 8.04
N ALA A 100 -6.83 -5.12 7.77
CA ALA A 100 -6.47 -4.48 6.51
C ALA A 100 -4.95 -4.52 6.26
N LEU A 101 -4.12 -4.28 7.28
CA LEU A 101 -2.66 -4.39 7.11
C LEU A 101 -2.23 -5.84 6.83
N GLY A 102 -2.81 -6.82 7.51
CA GLY A 102 -2.54 -8.24 7.23
C GLY A 102 -2.94 -8.62 5.80
N LEU A 103 -4.10 -8.16 5.35
CA LEU A 103 -4.59 -8.38 3.98
C LEU A 103 -3.63 -7.75 2.95
N LEU A 104 -3.16 -6.52 3.18
CA LEU A 104 -2.18 -5.88 2.30
C LEU A 104 -0.89 -6.70 2.19
N ASN A 105 -0.36 -7.19 3.32
CA ASN A 105 0.82 -8.04 3.33
C ASN A 105 0.60 -9.33 2.53
N ALA A 106 -0.58 -9.95 2.65
CA ALA A 106 -0.92 -11.16 1.90
C ALA A 106 -1.02 -10.89 0.39
N LEU A 107 -1.68 -9.80 -0.02
CA LEU A 107 -1.76 -9.38 -1.42
C LEU A 107 -0.36 -9.14 -2.00
N GLN A 108 0.48 -8.36 -1.32
CA GLN A 108 1.83 -8.08 -1.80
C GLN A 108 2.70 -9.34 -1.82
N THR A 109 2.54 -10.26 -0.86
CA THR A 109 3.23 -11.55 -0.88
C THR A 109 2.80 -12.39 -2.07
N ALA A 110 1.50 -12.50 -2.34
CA ALA A 110 0.99 -13.20 -3.51
C ALA A 110 1.55 -12.59 -4.80
N HIS A 111 1.58 -11.26 -4.89
CA HIS A 111 2.07 -10.58 -6.08
C HIS A 111 3.58 -10.72 -6.30
N PHE A 112 4.39 -10.27 -5.34
CA PHE A 112 5.84 -10.13 -5.51
C PHE A 112 6.59 -11.42 -5.18
N SER A 113 6.12 -12.21 -4.22
CA SER A 113 6.80 -13.44 -3.77
C SER A 113 6.26 -14.71 -4.41
N ALA A 114 4.99 -14.72 -4.84
CA ALA A 114 4.40 -15.87 -5.54
C ALA A 114 4.14 -15.63 -7.04
N GLY A 115 4.33 -14.41 -7.55
CA GLY A 115 4.13 -14.10 -8.97
C GLY A 115 2.67 -14.18 -9.42
N ASN A 116 1.72 -14.06 -8.49
CA ASN A 116 0.29 -13.96 -8.80
C ASN A 116 -0.02 -12.57 -9.34
N ASP A 117 -0.68 -12.46 -10.49
CA ASP A 117 -0.97 -11.16 -11.09
C ASP A 117 -2.10 -10.40 -10.38
N LEU A 118 -2.90 -11.08 -9.55
CA LEU A 118 -4.03 -10.51 -8.79
C LEU A 118 -5.01 -9.73 -9.69
N SER A 119 -5.12 -10.17 -10.93
CA SER A 119 -5.85 -9.50 -12.02
C SER A 119 -7.22 -10.12 -12.25
N GLU A 120 -7.44 -11.34 -11.74
CA GLU A 120 -8.69 -12.06 -11.84
C GLU A 120 -9.33 -12.29 -10.45
N PRO A 121 -10.66 -12.31 -10.34
CA PRO A 121 -11.35 -12.65 -9.09
C PRO A 121 -10.86 -13.95 -8.42
N ALA A 122 -10.53 -14.95 -9.24
CA ALA A 122 -10.04 -16.24 -8.76
C ALA A 122 -8.72 -16.10 -7.99
N ASP A 123 -7.85 -15.17 -8.41
CA ASP A 123 -6.54 -14.93 -7.82
C ASP A 123 -6.61 -14.47 -6.36
N LEU A 124 -7.75 -13.90 -5.95
CA LEU A 124 -7.99 -13.40 -4.59
C LEU A 124 -8.65 -14.44 -3.66
N SER A 125 -9.11 -15.58 -4.18
CA SER A 125 -9.99 -16.50 -3.44
C SER A 125 -9.31 -17.06 -2.20
N ASP A 126 -8.09 -17.57 -2.35
CA ASP A 126 -7.32 -18.15 -1.23
C ASP A 126 -7.06 -17.12 -0.12
N ILE A 127 -6.76 -15.87 -0.50
CA ILE A 127 -6.51 -14.78 0.45
C ILE A 127 -7.81 -14.37 1.15
N ILE A 128 -8.91 -14.23 0.40
CA ILE A 128 -10.23 -13.90 0.97
C ILE A 128 -10.66 -14.97 1.99
N ASP A 129 -10.43 -16.24 1.67
CA ASP A 129 -10.76 -17.37 2.53
C ASP A 129 -9.86 -17.44 3.77
N GLU A 130 -8.55 -17.20 3.63
CA GLU A 130 -7.59 -17.12 4.75
C GLU A 130 -8.05 -16.10 5.80
N PHE A 131 -8.46 -14.91 5.34
CA PHE A 131 -8.94 -13.82 6.21
C PHE A 131 -10.45 -13.93 6.53
N LYS A 132 -11.13 -14.97 6.04
CA LYS A 132 -12.58 -15.22 6.24
C LYS A 132 -13.45 -14.00 5.88
N LEU A 133 -13.08 -13.31 4.81
CA LEU A 133 -13.72 -12.06 4.41
C LEU A 133 -15.02 -12.34 3.65
N SER A 134 -16.12 -11.76 4.12
CA SER A 134 -17.40 -11.78 3.39
C SER A 134 -17.47 -10.61 2.40
N VAL A 135 -16.62 -10.66 1.37
CA VAL A 135 -16.46 -9.56 0.40
C VAL A 135 -17.70 -9.46 -0.51
N PRO A 136 -18.37 -8.30 -0.62
CA PRO A 136 -19.48 -8.13 -1.54
C PRO A 136 -19.04 -8.28 -3.00
N ALA A 137 -19.86 -8.92 -3.84
CA ALA A 137 -19.55 -9.13 -5.27
C ALA A 137 -19.18 -7.83 -6.02
N LYS A 138 -19.77 -6.68 -5.64
CA LYS A 138 -19.46 -5.38 -6.24
C LYS A 138 -18.00 -4.93 -6.03
N VAL A 139 -17.34 -5.41 -4.98
CA VAL A 139 -15.93 -5.12 -4.65
C VAL A 139 -15.00 -5.95 -5.51
N ILE A 140 -15.39 -7.18 -5.84
CA ILE A 140 -14.65 -8.06 -6.75
C ILE A 140 -15.00 -7.70 -8.21
N ASN A 141 -14.74 -6.45 -8.58
CA ASN A 141 -14.94 -5.94 -9.93
C ASN A 141 -13.60 -5.50 -10.52
N LYS A 142 -13.20 -6.15 -11.62
CA LYS A 142 -11.95 -5.84 -12.33
C LYS A 142 -12.08 -4.77 -13.42
N THR A 143 -13.30 -4.39 -13.79
CA THR A 143 -13.54 -3.51 -14.94
C THR A 143 -13.53 -2.02 -14.58
N LYS A 144 -13.66 -1.69 -13.31
CA LYS A 144 -13.64 -0.32 -12.80
C LYS A 144 -13.49 -0.29 -11.29
N LEU A 145 -13.02 0.84 -10.79
CA LEU A 145 -13.11 1.16 -9.38
C LEU A 145 -14.57 1.21 -8.92
N THR A 146 -14.80 0.76 -7.69
CA THR A 146 -16.02 1.00 -6.93
C THR A 146 -16.16 2.49 -6.64
N THR A 147 -17.38 2.94 -6.33
CA THR A 147 -17.61 4.34 -5.92
C THR A 147 -16.76 4.74 -4.72
N ASP A 148 -16.59 3.83 -3.76
CA ASP A 148 -15.79 4.08 -2.56
C ASP A 148 -14.30 4.21 -2.90
N ALA A 149 -13.77 3.31 -3.75
CA ALA A 149 -12.38 3.40 -4.20
C ALA A 149 -12.11 4.65 -5.05
N ALA A 150 -13.02 5.01 -5.95
CA ALA A 150 -12.90 6.22 -6.76
C ALA A 150 -12.96 7.49 -5.90
N ALA A 151 -13.79 7.52 -4.85
CA ALA A 151 -13.85 8.64 -3.90
C ALA A 151 -12.53 8.76 -3.12
N GLN A 152 -11.98 7.65 -2.64
CA GLN A 152 -10.70 7.63 -1.95
C GLN A 152 -9.55 8.13 -2.84
N VAL A 153 -9.51 7.73 -4.12
CA VAL A 153 -8.52 8.24 -5.08
C VAL A 153 -8.63 9.76 -5.23
N HIS A 154 -9.83 10.32 -5.26
CA HIS A 154 -10.02 11.76 -5.32
C HIS A 154 -9.52 12.47 -4.05
N GLU A 155 -9.74 11.90 -2.87
CA GLU A 155 -9.21 12.40 -1.59
C GLU A 155 -7.67 12.33 -1.56
N ILE A 156 -7.08 11.26 -2.09
CA ILE A 156 -5.63 11.12 -2.23
C ILE A 156 -5.06 12.24 -3.11
N TYR A 157 -5.70 12.57 -4.24
CA TYR A 157 -5.23 13.67 -5.09
C TYR A 157 -5.29 15.03 -4.37
N ALA A 158 -6.37 15.31 -3.66
CA ALA A 158 -6.47 16.53 -2.85
C ALA A 158 -5.37 16.60 -1.78
N LEU A 159 -5.03 15.47 -1.16
CA LEU A 159 -3.94 15.38 -0.18
C LEU A 159 -2.56 15.54 -0.83
N GLN A 160 -2.34 14.93 -2.00
CA GLN A 160 -1.11 15.04 -2.78
C GLN A 160 -0.83 16.48 -3.23
N ASP A 161 -1.88 17.25 -3.55
CA ASP A 161 -1.78 18.68 -3.86
C ASP A 161 -1.33 19.49 -2.62
N ILE A 162 -1.81 19.14 -1.43
CA ILE A 162 -1.42 19.79 -0.17
C ILE A 162 0.04 19.52 0.18
N ILE A 163 0.50 18.27 0.05
CA ILE A 163 1.88 17.87 0.39
C ILE A 163 2.89 18.18 -0.73
N GLY A 164 2.43 18.63 -1.91
CA GLY A 164 3.26 19.03 -3.03
C GLY A 164 3.97 17.88 -3.77
N THR A 165 3.47 16.65 -3.66
CA THR A 165 4.03 15.49 -4.37
C THR A 165 2.96 14.44 -4.67
N GLN A 166 3.02 13.88 -5.88
CA GLN A 166 2.20 12.74 -6.31
C GLN A 166 2.98 11.41 -6.29
N ALA A 167 4.23 11.43 -5.81
CA ALA A 167 5.05 10.23 -5.74
C ALA A 167 4.48 9.22 -4.73
N ILE A 168 4.49 7.94 -5.10
CA ILE A 168 4.10 6.84 -4.22
C ILE A 168 5.26 5.87 -4.04
N PRO A 169 5.43 5.27 -2.85
CA PRO A 169 4.59 5.46 -1.67
C PRO A 169 4.80 6.82 -0.98
N ALA A 170 3.81 7.26 -0.20
CA ALA A 170 3.96 8.37 0.72
C ALA A 170 3.54 7.94 2.13
N LEU A 171 4.30 8.38 3.14
CA LEU A 171 4.00 8.18 4.55
C LEU A 171 3.78 9.55 5.18
N LEU A 172 2.58 9.79 5.70
CA LEU A 172 2.22 11.04 6.35
C LEU A 172 1.81 10.76 7.79
N LEU A 173 2.46 11.43 8.73
CA LEU A 173 2.08 11.40 10.13
C LEU A 173 1.21 12.63 10.42
N ALA A 174 -0.06 12.40 10.74
CA ALA A 174 -0.95 13.42 11.24
C ALA A 174 -0.92 13.42 12.78
N ILE A 175 -0.69 14.57 13.39
CA ILE A 175 -0.74 14.78 14.84
C ILE A 175 -1.58 16.03 15.09
N ASP A 176 -2.77 15.85 15.64
CA ASP A 176 -3.76 16.92 15.79
C ASP A 176 -4.00 17.65 14.44
N ASP A 177 -3.62 18.92 14.30
CA ASP A 177 -3.79 19.71 13.06
C ASP A 177 -2.55 19.71 12.14
N GLU A 178 -1.47 19.02 12.52
CA GLU A 178 -0.21 18.99 11.78
C GLU A 178 -0.10 17.75 10.90
N LEU A 179 0.43 17.93 9.68
CA LEU A 179 0.66 16.86 8.71
C LEU A 179 2.12 16.82 8.29
N ILE A 180 2.81 15.73 8.63
CA ILE A 180 4.26 15.60 8.48
C ILE A 180 4.56 14.52 7.43
N LEU A 181 5.21 14.90 6.33
CA LEU A 181 5.71 13.95 5.34
C LEU A 181 6.99 13.26 5.83
N LEU A 182 6.88 11.95 6.08
CA LEU A 182 8.02 11.10 6.45
C LEU A 182 8.73 10.64 5.18
N ASN A 183 10.02 10.97 5.07
CA ASN A 183 10.84 10.48 3.97
C ASN A 183 11.18 9.00 4.17
N HIS A 184 10.33 8.11 3.65
CA HIS A 184 10.45 6.65 3.76
C HIS A 184 11.79 6.10 3.28
N ASN A 185 12.45 6.77 2.32
CA ASN A 185 13.74 6.34 1.76
C ASN A 185 14.84 6.15 2.81
N PHE A 186 14.79 6.90 3.92
CA PHE A 186 15.79 6.78 4.99
C PHE A 186 15.67 5.51 5.82
N TYR A 187 14.57 4.75 5.66
CA TYR A 187 14.23 3.65 6.55
C TYR A 187 14.06 2.32 5.83
N LEU A 188 14.15 2.28 4.49
CA LEU A 188 13.87 1.07 3.70
C LEU A 188 14.82 -0.11 3.99
N GLU A 189 16.06 0.16 4.43
CA GLU A 189 17.03 -0.87 4.84
C GLU A 189 16.86 -1.32 6.30
N ASP A 190 16.38 -0.44 7.18
CA ASP A 190 16.08 -0.74 8.59
C ASP A 190 14.71 -0.18 8.98
N PRO A 191 13.63 -0.97 8.80
CA PRO A 191 12.27 -0.54 9.09
C PRO A 191 12.03 -0.08 10.52
N ASN A 192 12.82 -0.54 11.49
CA ASN A 192 12.61 -0.12 12.88
C ASN A 192 13.06 1.32 13.13
N ALA A 193 13.97 1.85 12.32
CA ALA A 193 14.48 3.21 12.48
C ALA A 193 13.38 4.29 12.29
N ILE A 194 12.31 3.99 11.54
CA ILE A 194 11.18 4.93 11.39
C ILE A 194 10.43 5.16 12.71
N ILE A 195 10.46 4.19 13.63
CA ILE A 195 9.76 4.27 14.92
C ILE A 195 10.33 5.41 15.74
N ASP A 196 11.65 5.56 15.75
CA ASP A 196 12.33 6.62 16.50
C ASP A 196 12.03 8.01 15.92
N ALA A 197 11.93 8.11 14.58
CA ALA A 197 11.51 9.35 13.92
C ALA A 197 10.08 9.74 14.30
N ILE A 198 9.14 8.79 14.32
CA ILE A 198 7.75 9.06 14.72
C ILE A 198 7.68 9.45 16.20
N LYS A 199 8.37 8.74 17.09
CA LYS A 199 8.43 9.10 18.52
C LYS A 199 8.99 10.50 18.74
N LEU A 200 10.00 10.90 17.98
CA LEU A 200 10.55 12.25 18.04
C LEU A 200 9.49 13.30 17.70
N GLU A 201 8.69 13.07 16.66
CA GLU A 201 7.59 13.96 16.30
C GLU A 201 6.51 13.98 17.40
N LEU A 202 6.02 12.83 17.86
CA LEU A 202 5.00 12.73 18.92
C LEU A 202 5.40 13.49 20.20
N ASN A 203 6.68 13.42 20.58
CA ASN A 203 7.20 14.12 21.76
C ASN A 203 7.17 15.65 21.64
N LYS A 204 7.11 16.23 20.43
CA LYS A 204 7.00 17.69 20.24
C LYS A 204 5.60 18.22 20.59
N TYR A 205 4.60 17.35 20.58
CA TYR A 205 3.20 17.69 20.81
C TYR A 205 2.68 17.16 22.16
N SER A 206 3.56 16.54 22.96
CA SER A 206 3.26 15.96 24.27
C SER A 206 3.30 17.00 25.40
#